data_AF-A0A517TFA6-F1
#
_entry.id   AF-A0A517TFA6-F1
#
_cell.length_a   1.000
_cell.length_b   1.000
_cell.length_c   1.000
_cell.angle_alpha   90.00
_cell.angle_beta   90.00
_cell.angle_gamma   90.00
#
_symmetry.space_group_name_H-M   'P 1'
#
loop_
_entity.id
_entity.type
_entity.pdbx_description
1 polymer ?
#
loop_
_entity_poly.entity_id
_entity_poly.type
_entity_poly.pdbx_seq_one_letter_code
_entity_poly.pdbx_strand_id
1 'polypeptide(L)'
;MMNRQLVHLSRIVIHPTYRGAGLGAAFLKTSCRHCPFPWIESLAEMGRIHPFFEKAGFRRVGSTKIKHSNRKKHSAIYGAPQKRGKRLVSEETFRKSRNANPVYYILDNRSSLEL
;
A
#
# COMPACT_ATOMS: atom_id res chain seq x y z
N MET A 1 1.99 -15.15 -16.05
CA MET A 1 3.41 -15.37 -15.65
C MET A 1 4.16 -14.10 -15.20
N MET A 2 3.55 -12.92 -15.06
CA MET A 2 4.19 -11.76 -14.36
C MET A 2 3.85 -11.70 -12.86
N ASN A 3 2.57 -11.95 -12.50
CA ASN A 3 2.08 -11.88 -11.12
C ASN A 3 2.73 -12.89 -10.14
N ARG A 4 3.50 -13.87 -10.63
CA ARG A 4 4.20 -14.83 -9.76
C ARG A 4 5.51 -14.28 -9.18
N GLN A 5 6.04 -13.20 -9.76
CA GLN A 5 7.31 -12.58 -9.37
C GLN A 5 7.11 -11.27 -8.58
N LEU A 6 5.87 -10.79 -8.49
CA LEU A 6 5.52 -9.53 -7.84
C LEU A 6 4.53 -9.80 -6.71
N VAL A 7 4.83 -9.28 -5.52
CA VAL A 7 3.92 -9.32 -4.37
C VAL A 7 3.52 -7.91 -3.95
N HIS A 8 2.24 -7.76 -3.60
CA HIS A 8 1.68 -6.50 -3.13
C HIS A 8 1.70 -6.42 -1.60
N LEU A 9 2.47 -5.48 -1.07
CA LEU A 9 2.49 -5.19 0.36
C LEU A 9 1.23 -4.41 0.76
N SER A 10 0.25 -5.16 1.27
CA SER A 10 -1.09 -4.66 1.55
C SER A 10 -1.17 -3.82 2.83
N ARG A 11 -0.41 -4.18 3.86
CA ARG A 11 -0.44 -3.48 5.15
C ARG A 11 0.83 -3.75 5.95
N ILE A 12 1.26 -2.73 6.69
CA ILE A 12 2.27 -2.84 7.75
C ILE A 12 1.61 -2.32 9.03
N VAL A 13 1.71 -3.08 10.11
CA VAL A 13 1.14 -2.71 11.41
C VAL A 13 2.23 -2.75 12.46
N ILE A 14 2.45 -1.61 13.11
CA ILE A 14 3.31 -1.50 14.29
C ILE A 14 2.42 -1.21 15.49
N HIS A 15 2.68 -1.90 16.61
CA HIS A 15 1.97 -1.67 17.86
C HIS A 15 2.10 -0.18 18.27
N PRO A 16 1.04 0.48 18.76
CA PRO A 16 1.07 1.91 19.08
C PRO A 16 2.25 2.35 19.95
N THR A 17 2.62 1.56 20.97
CA THR A 17 3.79 1.81 21.85
C THR A 17 5.11 1.99 21.10
N TYR A 18 5.27 1.36 19.94
CA TYR A 18 6.51 1.38 19.15
C TYR A 18 6.43 2.32 17.94
N ARG A 19 5.34 3.06 17.78
CA ARG A 19 5.21 4.07 16.71
C ARG A 19 6.04 5.31 17.06
N GLY A 20 6.54 6.00 16.05
CA GLY A 20 7.37 7.22 16.22
C GLY A 20 8.85 6.95 16.50
N ALA A 21 9.23 5.77 16.98
CA ALA A 21 10.62 5.39 17.24
C ALA A 21 11.46 5.02 16.00
N GLY A 22 10.96 5.27 14.79
CA GLY A 22 11.66 4.94 13.53
C GLY A 22 11.73 3.44 13.18
N LEU A 23 11.23 2.55 14.05
CA LEU A 23 11.31 1.09 13.89
C LEU A 23 10.59 0.55 12.65
N GLY A 24 9.53 1.21 12.17
CA GLY A 24 8.70 0.69 11.09
C GLY A 24 9.44 0.51 9.76
N ALA A 25 10.31 1.45 9.39
CA ALA A 25 11.05 1.35 8.12
C ALA A 25 12.16 0.29 8.20
N ALA A 26 12.83 0.20 9.35
CA ALA A 26 13.83 -0.84 9.61
C ALA A 26 13.20 -2.24 9.61
N PHE A 27 12.06 -2.40 10.31
CA PHE A 27 11.29 -3.64 10.32
C PHE A 27 10.87 -4.06 8.90
N LEU A 28 10.35 -3.11 8.11
CA LEU A 28 9.97 -3.38 6.73
C LEU A 28 11.16 -3.85 5.89
N LYS A 29 12.30 -3.14 5.95
CA LYS A 29 13.51 -3.49 5.20
C LYS A 29 13.99 -4.91 5.53
N THR A 30 14.06 -5.25 6.80
CA THR A 30 14.45 -6.60 7.24
C THR A 30 13.43 -7.65 6.81
N SER A 31 12.14 -7.37 6.93
CA SER A 31 11.07 -8.29 6.50
C SER A 31 11.12 -8.56 4.99
N CYS A 32 11.39 -7.53 4.18
CA CYS A 32 11.51 -7.67 2.73
C CYS A 32 12.67 -8.58 2.31
N ARG A 33 13.81 -8.56 3.02
CA ARG A 33 14.94 -9.46 2.73
C ARG A 33 14.58 -10.95 2.86
N HIS A 34 13.63 -11.28 3.74
CA HIS A 34 13.14 -12.64 3.90
C HIS A 34 11.94 -12.97 2.99
N CYS A 35 11.51 -12.03 2.16
CA CYS A 35 10.41 -12.24 1.24
C CYS A 35 10.91 -13.01 0.00
N PRO A 36 10.29 -14.13 -0.38
CA PRO A 36 10.76 -14.96 -1.51
C PRO A 36 10.41 -14.35 -2.88
N PHE A 37 9.87 -13.13 -2.93
CA PHE A 37 9.47 -12.48 -4.16
C PHE A 37 10.55 -11.49 -4.61
N PRO A 38 10.94 -11.51 -5.89
CA PRO A 38 11.97 -10.62 -6.42
C PRO A 38 11.52 -9.17 -6.51
N TRP A 39 10.21 -8.92 -6.61
CA TRP A 39 9.64 -7.58 -6.64
C TRP A 39 8.55 -7.42 -5.60
N ILE A 40 8.62 -6.33 -4.84
CA ILE A 40 7.61 -5.97 -3.84
C ILE A 40 7.08 -4.59 -4.17
N GLU A 41 5.77 -4.47 -4.33
CA GLU A 41 5.11 -3.19 -4.60
C GLU A 41 4.25 -2.71 -3.44
N SER A 42 4.03 -1.40 -3.37
CA SER A 42 3.09 -0.81 -2.42
C SER A 42 2.50 0.50 -2.94
N LEU A 43 1.33 0.85 -2.42
CA LEU A 43 0.65 2.12 -2.64
C LEU A 43 0.45 2.83 -1.31
N ALA A 44 0.81 4.12 -1.24
CA ALA A 44 0.66 4.89 -0.01
C ALA A 44 0.23 6.33 -0.27
N GLU A 45 -0.93 6.71 0.27
CA GLU A 45 -1.40 8.10 0.25
C GLU A 45 -0.42 9.02 0.99
N MET A 46 0.07 8.57 2.14
CA MET A 46 1.01 9.32 2.99
C MET A 46 2.44 9.37 2.43
N GLY A 47 2.74 8.66 1.34
CA GLY A 47 4.07 8.68 0.70
C GLY A 47 4.46 10.07 0.17
N ARG A 48 3.49 10.97 -0.01
CA ARG A 48 3.73 12.38 -0.36
C ARG A 48 4.21 13.23 0.81
N ILE A 49 3.95 12.77 2.03
CA ILE A 49 4.15 13.55 3.27
C ILE A 49 5.39 13.05 3.99
N HIS A 50 5.59 11.72 4.04
CA HIS A 50 6.71 11.12 4.75
C HIS A 50 7.38 10.02 3.91
N PRO A 51 8.73 10.02 3.79
CA PRO A 51 9.48 9.07 2.97
C PRO A 51 9.67 7.72 3.68
N PHE A 52 8.57 7.11 4.15
CA PHE A 52 8.60 5.88 4.94
C PHE A 52 9.14 4.69 4.14
N PHE A 53 8.67 4.54 2.90
CA PHE A 53 9.03 3.44 2.01
C PHE A 53 10.45 3.60 1.45
N GLU A 54 10.84 4.83 1.13
CA GLU A 54 12.18 5.19 0.68
C GLU A 54 13.23 4.84 1.73
N LYS A 55 12.95 5.12 3.02
CA LYS A 55 13.81 4.72 4.15
C LYS A 55 13.96 3.19 4.27
N ALA A 56 12.98 2.43 3.80
CA ALA A 56 13.03 0.97 3.75
C ALA A 56 13.69 0.43 2.46
N GLY A 57 14.12 1.29 1.55
CA GLY A 57 14.80 0.93 0.29
C GLY A 57 13.88 0.86 -0.93
N PHE A 58 12.60 1.21 -0.82
CA PHE A 58 11.71 1.25 -1.97
C PHE A 58 12.01 2.46 -2.85
N ARG A 59 11.89 2.26 -4.15
CA ARG A 59 11.95 3.34 -5.14
C ARG A 59 10.55 3.91 -5.37
N ARG A 60 10.43 5.23 -5.25
CA ARG A 60 9.25 5.98 -5.66
C ARG A 60 9.17 6.00 -7.19
N VAL A 61 8.07 5.49 -7.75
CA VAL A 61 7.88 5.39 -9.21
C VAL A 61 6.99 6.51 -9.73
N GLY A 62 5.93 6.85 -9.01
CA GLY A 62 4.97 7.86 -9.43
C GLY A 62 3.77 7.95 -8.49
N SER A 63 2.69 8.61 -8.91
CA SER A 63 1.42 8.62 -8.17
C SER A 63 0.27 8.24 -9.07
N THR A 64 -0.73 7.57 -8.51
CA THR A 64 -1.94 7.19 -9.25
C THR A 64 -3.05 8.19 -8.99
N LYS A 65 -3.71 8.68 -10.04
CA LYS A 65 -4.90 9.54 -9.89
C LYS A 65 -6.15 8.68 -9.95
N ILE A 66 -7.09 8.93 -9.03
CA ILE A 66 -8.41 8.29 -9.07
C ILE A 66 -9.11 8.69 -10.37
N LYS A 67 -9.47 7.71 -11.21
CA LYS A 67 -10.45 7.95 -12.29
C LYS A 67 -11.82 8.14 -11.64
N HIS A 68 -12.52 9.23 -11.95
CA HIS A 68 -13.83 9.52 -11.37
C HIS A 68 -14.74 8.28 -11.46
N SER A 69 -15.01 7.70 -10.29
CA SER A 69 -15.80 6.48 -10.13
C SER A 69 -17.04 6.84 -9.33
N ASN A 70 -18.17 6.22 -9.61
CA ASN A 70 -19.39 6.48 -8.86
C ASN A 70 -19.35 5.81 -7.47
N ARG A 71 -20.17 6.30 -6.54
CA ARG A 71 -20.22 5.82 -5.14
C ARG A 71 -20.51 4.32 -5.04
N LYS A 72 -21.28 3.75 -5.96
CA LYS A 72 -21.56 2.30 -6.01
C LYS A 72 -20.29 1.49 -6.32
N LYS A 73 -19.52 1.86 -7.35
CA LYS A 73 -18.25 1.22 -7.70
C LYS A 73 -17.21 1.36 -6.59
N HIS A 74 -17.12 2.54 -5.97
CA HIS A 74 -16.24 2.75 -4.81
C HIS A 74 -16.63 1.84 -3.62
N SER A 75 -17.93 1.66 -3.38
CA SER A 75 -18.46 0.78 -2.33
C SER A 75 -18.25 -0.69 -2.60
N ALA A 76 -18.16 -1.13 -3.86
CA ALA A 76 -17.82 -2.51 -4.18
C ALA A 76 -16.42 -2.88 -3.63
N ILE A 77 -15.50 -1.92 -3.62
CA ILE A 77 -14.14 -2.10 -3.10
C ILE A 77 -14.14 -1.93 -1.56
N TYR A 78 -14.54 -0.75 -1.07
CA TYR A 78 -14.34 -0.34 0.33
C TYR A 78 -15.58 -0.46 1.23
N GLY A 79 -16.72 -0.89 0.70
CA GLY A 79 -17.94 -1.09 1.47
C GLY A 79 -17.81 -2.27 2.45
N ALA A 80 -18.53 -2.18 3.56
CA ALA A 80 -18.63 -3.28 4.51
C ALA A 80 -19.45 -4.44 3.91
N PRO A 81 -19.07 -5.71 4.12
CA PRO A 81 -19.86 -6.85 3.66
C PRO A 81 -21.28 -6.88 4.23
N GLN A 82 -22.27 -7.33 3.45
CA GLN A 82 -23.65 -7.59 3.88
C GLN A 82 -24.16 -8.91 3.27
N LYS A 83 -25.29 -9.45 3.79
CA LYS A 83 -25.94 -10.68 3.28
C LYS A 83 -26.19 -10.65 1.76
N ARG A 84 -26.43 -9.47 1.17
CA ARG A 84 -26.54 -9.23 -0.28
C ARG A 84 -25.63 -8.07 -0.69
N GLY A 85 -24.38 -8.38 -1.02
CA GLY A 85 -23.42 -7.42 -1.55
C GLY A 85 -22.69 -6.58 -0.50
N LYS A 86 -22.33 -5.35 -0.87
CA LYS A 86 -21.56 -4.42 -0.01
C LYS A 86 -22.40 -3.20 0.36
N ARG A 87 -22.34 -2.78 1.62
CA ARG A 87 -22.95 -1.53 2.07
C ARG A 87 -22.32 -0.34 1.35
N LEU A 88 -23.14 0.63 0.95
CA LEU A 88 -22.65 1.88 0.40
C LEU A 88 -21.75 2.58 1.42
N VAL A 89 -20.55 3.02 0.98
CA VAL A 89 -19.71 3.93 1.79
C VAL A 89 -20.49 5.21 2.07
N SER A 90 -20.16 5.93 3.15
CA SER A 90 -20.80 7.23 3.41
C SER A 90 -20.50 8.22 2.28
N GLU A 91 -21.34 9.25 2.14
CA GLU A 91 -21.11 10.33 1.16
C GLU A 91 -19.79 11.04 1.46
N GLU A 92 -19.48 11.24 2.74
CA GLU A 92 -18.22 11.85 3.17
C GLU A 92 -17.00 11.02 2.75
N THR A 93 -17.01 9.69 2.97
CA THR A 93 -15.93 8.80 2.55
C THR A 93 -15.75 8.82 1.04
N PHE A 94 -16.86 8.81 0.29
CA PHE A 94 -16.80 8.90 -1.17
C PHE A 94 -16.23 10.24 -1.64
N ARG A 95 -16.66 11.35 -1.05
CA ARG A 95 -16.15 12.70 -1.38
C ARG A 95 -14.65 12.81 -1.11
N LYS A 96 -14.17 12.30 0.03
CA LYS A 96 -12.74 12.32 0.40
C LYS A 96 -11.89 11.48 -0.56
N SER A 97 -12.37 10.31 -0.97
CA SER A 97 -11.58 9.42 -1.84
C SER A 97 -11.39 9.95 -3.26
N ARG A 98 -12.25 10.87 -3.73
CA ARG A 98 -12.08 11.53 -5.04
C ARG A 98 -10.77 12.28 -5.21
N ASN A 99 -10.17 12.70 -4.09
CA ASN A 99 -8.92 13.48 -4.09
C ASN A 99 -7.69 12.61 -3.79
N ALA A 100 -7.86 11.30 -3.62
CA ALA A 100 -6.74 10.41 -3.32
C ALA A 100 -5.77 10.36 -4.51
N ASN A 101 -4.48 10.45 -4.19
CA ASN A 101 -3.41 10.38 -5.17
C ASN A 101 -2.22 9.60 -4.57
N PRO A 102 -2.37 8.30 -4.32
CA PRO A 102 -1.37 7.53 -3.60
C PRO A 102 -0.12 7.34 -4.45
N VAL A 103 1.02 7.39 -3.78
CA VAL A 103 2.33 7.18 -4.38
C VAL A 103 2.55 5.69 -4.55
N TYR A 104 3.02 5.31 -5.74
CA TYR A 104 3.41 3.95 -6.09
C TYR A 104 4.90 3.74 -5.85
N TYR A 105 5.19 2.63 -5.16
CA TYR A 105 6.52 2.23 -4.74
C TYR A 105 6.83 0.83 -5.23
N ILE A 106 8.09 0.60 -5.61
CA ILE A 106 8.61 -0.72 -5.94
C ILE A 106 9.95 -0.95 -5.27
N LEU A 107 10.15 -2.13 -4.70
CA LEU A 107 11.42 -2.61 -4.18
C LEU A 107 11.93 -3.72 -5.10
N ASP A 108 13.18 -3.59 -5.53
CA ASP A 108 13.95 -4.66 -6.14
C ASP A 108 14.57 -5.51 -5.03
N ASN A 109 14.07 -6.72 -4.86
CA ASN A 109 14.47 -7.65 -3.81
C ASN A 109 15.35 -8.80 -4.33
N ARG A 110 15.74 -8.76 -5.61
CA ARG A 110 16.47 -9.86 -6.26
C ARG A 110 17.80 -10.19 -5.59
N SER A 111 18.54 -9.18 -5.13
CA SER A 111 19.81 -9.36 -4.41
C SER A 111 19.66 -10.10 -3.07
N SER A 112 18.45 -10.14 -2.49
CA SER A 112 18.21 -10.89 -1.25
C SER A 112 17.89 -12.37 -1.50
N LEU A 113 17.71 -12.77 -2.77
CA LEU A 113 17.42 -14.15 -3.17
C LEU A 113 18.69 -14.92 -3.60
N GLU A 114 19.83 -14.23 -3.72
CA GLU A 114 21.13 -14.81 -4.11
C GLU A 114 21.97 -15.26 -2.89
N LEU A 115 21.42 -15.17 -1.69
CA LEU A 115 22.01 -15.55 -0.40
C LEU A 115 21.31 -16.79 0.17
#